data_AF-A0A2N5KMT1-F1
#
_entry.id   AF-A0A2N5KMT1-F1
#
_cell.length_a   1.000
_cell.length_b   1.000
_cell.length_c   1.000
_cell.angle_alpha   90.00
_cell.angle_beta   90.00
_cell.angle_gamma   90.00
#
_symmetry.space_group_name_H-M   'P 1'
#
loop_
_entity.id
_entity.type
_entity.pdbx_description
1 polymer ?
#
loop_
_entity_poly.entity_id
_entity_poly.type
_entity_poly.pdbx_seq_one_letter_code
_entity_poly.pdbx_strand_id
1 'polypeptide(L)'
;MASGRKTSLPTSFAPPKGLLGRARFLFLLVGLFMALLAVPIVLSSDASGGHKAAAIASLLFLGGRWTRGYARERFSAPWDLPEGLALFLVNSAAFEPTATLGLVINGMIFRSLYGSTRGVAGALLIYLGAFLLAVAVTRADAGLDYYLSSVLPPRWPSCF
;
A
#
# COMPACT_ATOMS: atom_id res chain seq x y z
N MET A 1 -31.23 8.21 -41.74
CA MET A 1 -30.14 8.85 -40.97
C MET A 1 -29.91 8.05 -39.70
N ALA A 2 -28.95 7.11 -39.69
CA ALA A 2 -28.61 6.30 -38.52
C ALA A 2 -27.30 6.82 -37.91
N SER A 3 -27.38 7.43 -36.73
CA SER A 3 -26.23 7.91 -35.97
C SER A 3 -25.56 6.73 -35.27
N GLY A 4 -24.46 6.24 -35.84
CA GLY A 4 -23.64 5.17 -35.27
C GLY A 4 -22.85 5.67 -34.05
N ARG A 5 -23.41 5.49 -32.85
CA ARG A 5 -22.73 5.74 -31.59
C ARG A 5 -21.67 4.64 -31.39
N LYS A 6 -20.40 4.94 -31.72
CA LYS A 6 -19.27 4.07 -31.41
C LYS A 6 -19.05 4.06 -29.90
N THR A 7 -19.66 3.09 -29.20
CA THR A 7 -19.27 2.70 -27.85
C THR A 7 -17.89 2.06 -27.94
N SER A 8 -16.85 2.90 -27.89
CA SER A 8 -15.48 2.43 -27.68
C SER A 8 -15.41 1.88 -26.27
N LEU A 9 -15.27 0.56 -26.15
CA LEU A 9 -14.85 -0.07 -24.91
C LEU A 9 -13.50 0.58 -24.52
N PRO A 10 -13.32 1.01 -23.25
CA PRO A 10 -12.03 1.52 -22.81
C PRO A 10 -11.01 0.40 -22.92
N THR A 11 -10.12 0.50 -23.90
CA THR A 11 -8.95 -0.35 -24.12
C THR A 11 -7.93 -0.09 -23.01
N SER A 12 -8.27 -0.47 -21.79
CA SER A 12 -7.57 -0.11 -20.55
C SER A 12 -6.26 -0.86 -20.31
N PHE A 13 -5.85 -1.78 -21.21
CA PHE A 13 -4.64 -2.61 -21.07
C PHE A 13 -3.78 -2.70 -22.34
N ALA A 14 -4.03 -1.88 -23.37
CA ALA A 14 -3.16 -1.88 -24.54
C ALA A 14 -1.76 -1.35 -24.17
N PRO A 15 -0.65 -2.01 -24.59
CA PRO A 15 0.69 -1.54 -24.28
C PRO A 15 0.89 -0.13 -24.87
N PRO A 16 1.24 0.86 -24.04
CA PRO A 16 1.30 2.26 -24.47
C PRO A 16 2.40 2.49 -25.51
N LYS A 17 2.14 3.43 -26.42
CA LYS A 17 3.10 3.83 -27.47
C LYS A 17 4.15 4.78 -26.86
N GLY A 18 5.41 4.58 -27.23
CA GLY A 18 6.54 5.39 -26.74
C GLY A 18 7.20 4.84 -25.46
N LEU A 19 8.48 5.16 -25.29
CA LEU A 19 9.33 4.61 -24.21
C LEU A 19 8.82 5.00 -22.81
N LEU A 20 8.41 6.26 -22.63
CA LEU A 20 7.87 6.76 -21.36
C LEU A 20 6.55 6.08 -20.97
N GLY A 21 5.66 5.83 -21.94
CA GLY A 21 4.42 5.11 -21.70
C GLY A 21 4.69 3.69 -21.20
N ARG A 22 5.61 2.97 -21.85
CA ARG A 22 6.01 1.62 -21.45
C ARG A 22 6.60 1.59 -20.04
N ALA A 23 7.45 2.56 -19.69
CA ALA A 23 8.00 2.69 -18.34
C ALA A 23 6.89 2.91 -17.30
N ARG A 24 5.94 3.82 -17.54
CA ARG A 24 4.78 4.06 -16.65
C ARG A 24 3.95 2.79 -16.44
N PHE A 25 3.73 2.02 -17.50
CA PHE A 25 2.99 0.76 -17.43
C PHE A 25 3.76 -0.32 -16.64
N LEU A 26 5.08 -0.43 -16.84
CA LEU A 26 5.92 -1.35 -16.07
C LEU A 26 5.90 -1.01 -14.57
N PHE A 27 6.02 0.28 -14.20
CA PHE A 27 5.90 0.69 -12.79
C PHE A 27 4.52 0.39 -12.20
N LEU A 28 3.44 0.51 -12.99
CA LEU A 28 2.12 0.06 -12.56
C LEU A 28 2.08 -1.43 -12.28
N LEU A 29 2.60 -2.25 -13.20
CA LEU A 29 2.65 -3.70 -13.01
C LEU A 29 3.48 -4.07 -11.78
N VAL A 30 4.65 -3.46 -11.59
CA VAL A 30 5.49 -3.67 -10.40
C VAL A 30 4.73 -3.27 -9.14
N GLY A 31 4.05 -2.13 -9.14
CA GLY A 31 3.24 -1.68 -8.03
C GLY A 31 2.12 -2.63 -7.65
N LEU A 32 1.33 -3.05 -8.64
CA LEU A 32 0.25 -4.02 -8.44
C LEU A 32 0.79 -5.38 -7.98
N PHE A 33 1.93 -5.81 -8.51
CA PHE A 33 2.59 -7.03 -8.09
C PHE A 33 3.09 -6.93 -6.64
N MET A 34 3.70 -5.82 -6.24
CA MET A 34 4.09 -5.58 -4.84
C MET A 34 2.88 -5.56 -3.90
N ALA A 35 1.77 -4.94 -4.31
CA ALA A 35 0.53 -4.97 -3.54
C ALA A 35 -0.03 -6.41 -3.41
N LEU A 36 0.05 -7.21 -4.48
CA LEU A 36 -0.35 -8.61 -4.46
C LEU A 36 0.57 -9.47 -3.57
N LEU A 37 1.88 -9.24 -3.61
CA LEU A 37 2.85 -9.94 -2.75
C LEU A 37 2.68 -9.59 -1.26
N ALA A 38 2.16 -8.41 -0.93
CA ALA A 38 1.84 -8.05 0.44
C ALA A 38 0.64 -8.83 1.01
N VAL A 39 -0.25 -9.35 0.17
CA VAL A 39 -1.43 -10.12 0.61
C VAL A 39 -1.07 -11.34 1.45
N PRO A 40 -0.25 -12.30 0.97
CA PRO A 40 0.11 -13.47 1.79
C PRO A 40 0.81 -13.08 3.09
N ILE A 41 1.64 -12.03 3.08
CA ILE A 41 2.33 -11.54 4.28
C ILE A 41 1.31 -11.08 5.34
N VAL A 42 0.32 -10.29 4.94
CA VAL A 42 -0.77 -9.84 5.82
C VAL A 42 -1.63 -11.02 6.30
N LEU A 43 -1.91 -11.99 5.43
CA LEU A 43 -2.75 -13.14 5.80
C LEU A 43 -2.03 -14.08 6.78
N SER A 44 -0.71 -14.22 6.66
CA SER A 44 0.13 -15.06 7.50
C SER A 44 0.57 -14.40 8.81
N SER A 45 0.29 -13.11 9.03
CA SER A 45 0.69 -12.41 10.25
C SER A 45 -0.19 -12.77 11.47
N ASP A 46 0.25 -12.38 12.67
CA ASP A 46 -0.52 -12.56 13.91
C ASP A 46 -1.57 -11.45 14.15
N ALA A 47 -1.77 -10.56 13.17
CA ALA A 47 -2.75 -9.48 13.28
C ALA A 47 -4.18 -10.04 13.45
N SER A 48 -5.03 -9.32 14.19
CA SER A 48 -6.43 -9.70 14.34
C SER A 48 -7.15 -9.72 12.98
N GLY A 49 -8.18 -10.57 12.85
CA GLY A 49 -8.92 -10.74 11.59
C GLY A 49 -9.47 -9.41 11.03
N GLY A 50 -9.92 -8.51 11.90
CA GLY A 50 -10.34 -7.16 11.52
C GLY A 50 -9.20 -6.30 10.97
N HIS A 51 -8.02 -6.35 11.59
CA HIS A 51 -6.83 -5.63 11.10
C HIS A 51 -6.36 -6.17 9.74
N LYS A 52 -6.37 -7.51 9.56
CA LYS A 52 -6.10 -8.15 8.28
C LYS A 52 -7.07 -7.67 7.20
N ALA A 53 -8.37 -7.68 7.49
CA ALA A 53 -9.38 -7.19 6.54
C ALA A 53 -9.15 -5.73 6.15
N ALA A 54 -8.83 -4.86 7.12
CA ALA A 54 -8.50 -3.46 6.88
C ALA A 54 -7.24 -3.28 6.02
N ALA A 55 -6.20 -4.07 6.26
CA ALA A 55 -4.98 -4.07 5.46
C ALA A 55 -5.23 -4.56 4.02
N ILE A 56 -6.00 -5.64 3.82
CA ILE A 56 -6.38 -6.11 2.49
C ILE A 56 -7.23 -5.06 1.75
N ALA A 57 -8.20 -4.44 2.42
CA ALA A 57 -8.97 -3.34 1.83
C ALA A 57 -8.07 -2.15 1.42
N SER A 58 -7.04 -1.87 2.23
CA SER A 58 -6.03 -0.83 1.94
C SER A 58 -5.18 -1.18 0.72
N LEU A 59 -4.78 -2.44 0.55
CA LEU A 59 -4.07 -2.91 -0.65
C LEU A 59 -4.93 -2.77 -1.92
N LEU A 60 -6.21 -3.14 -1.84
CA LEU A 60 -7.15 -2.97 -2.95
C LEU A 60 -7.36 -1.49 -3.29
N PHE A 61 -7.47 -0.64 -2.26
CA PHE A 61 -7.55 0.80 -2.41
C PHE A 61 -6.32 1.37 -3.13
N LEU A 62 -5.11 1.00 -2.69
CA LEU A 62 -3.85 1.43 -3.31
C LEU A 62 -3.77 0.98 -4.78
N GLY A 63 -4.04 -0.30 -5.06
CA GLY A 63 -4.04 -0.84 -6.42
C GLY A 63 -5.04 -0.13 -7.33
N GLY A 64 -6.27 0.08 -6.86
CA GLY A 64 -7.28 0.84 -7.59
C GLY A 64 -6.90 2.29 -7.81
N ARG A 65 -6.29 2.93 -6.81
CA ARG A 65 -5.86 4.34 -6.86
C ARG A 65 -4.70 4.55 -7.82
N TRP A 66 -3.72 3.65 -7.84
CA TRP A 66 -2.60 3.69 -8.80
C TRP A 66 -3.09 3.44 -10.22
N THR A 67 -3.96 2.46 -10.42
CA THR A 67 -4.58 2.17 -11.73
C THR A 67 -5.37 3.39 -12.25
N ARG A 68 -6.17 4.02 -11.39
CA ARG A 68 -6.92 5.23 -11.74
C ARG A 68 -6.01 6.43 -11.99
N GLY A 69 -4.91 6.56 -11.24
CA GLY A 69 -3.91 7.61 -11.43
C GLY A 69 -3.16 7.46 -12.75
N TYR A 70 -2.80 6.22 -13.11
CA TYR A 70 -2.22 5.88 -14.41
C TYR A 70 -3.20 6.21 -15.55
N ALA A 71 -4.46 5.78 -15.46
CA ALA A 71 -5.46 6.02 -16.50
C ALA A 71 -5.79 7.51 -16.71
N ARG A 72 -5.69 8.33 -15.65
CA ARG A 72 -5.95 9.78 -15.71
C ARG A 72 -4.70 10.62 -15.89
N GLU A 73 -3.52 9.98 -15.93
CA GLU A 73 -2.19 10.61 -15.95
C GLU A 73 -2.00 11.70 -14.88
N ARG A 74 -2.67 11.56 -13.74
CA ARG A 74 -2.70 12.60 -12.70
C ARG A 74 -2.78 11.98 -11.32
N PHE A 75 -1.99 12.52 -10.40
CA PHE A 75 -2.07 12.22 -8.97
C PHE A 75 -2.31 13.53 -8.22
N SER A 76 -3.47 13.63 -7.56
CA SER A 76 -3.84 14.82 -6.78
C SER A 76 -3.47 14.65 -5.31
N ALA A 77 -2.87 15.71 -4.74
CA ALA A 77 -2.35 15.76 -3.37
C ALA A 77 -3.36 15.42 -2.25
N PRO A 78 -4.68 15.72 -2.35
CA PRO A 78 -5.62 15.35 -1.30
C PRO A 78 -5.71 13.84 -1.02
N TRP A 79 -5.28 13.01 -1.98
CA TRP A 79 -5.25 11.56 -1.81
C TRP A 79 -3.96 11.04 -1.17
N ASP A 80 -2.99 11.91 -0.90
CA ASP A 80 -1.74 11.52 -0.25
C ASP A 80 -1.99 11.04 1.19
N LEU A 81 -2.89 11.69 1.94
CA LEU A 81 -3.26 11.28 3.31
C LEU A 81 -3.91 9.89 3.35
N PRO A 82 -4.98 9.61 2.57
CA PRO A 82 -5.57 8.28 2.49
C PRO A 82 -4.57 7.19 2.07
N GLU A 83 -3.65 7.50 1.15
CA GLU A 83 -2.59 6.55 0.77
C GLU A 83 -1.61 6.32 1.93
N GLY A 84 -1.23 7.36 2.67
CA GLY A 84 -0.42 7.23 3.89
C GLY A 84 -1.10 6.35 4.95
N LEU A 85 -2.40 6.55 5.20
CA LEU A 85 -3.17 5.72 6.11
C LEU A 85 -3.24 4.26 5.64
N ALA A 86 -3.45 4.04 4.34
CA ALA A 86 -3.44 2.70 3.76
C ALA A 86 -2.07 2.00 3.95
N LEU A 87 -0.97 2.72 3.72
CA LEU A 87 0.38 2.22 3.95
C LEU A 87 0.64 1.91 5.43
N PHE A 88 0.18 2.77 6.34
CA PHE A 88 0.25 2.54 7.79
C PHE A 88 -0.45 1.23 8.17
N LEU A 89 -1.70 1.05 7.75
CA LEU A 89 -2.51 -0.15 8.08
C LEU A 89 -1.91 -1.44 7.53
N VAL A 90 -1.37 -1.40 6.31
CA VAL A 90 -0.69 -2.57 5.73
C VAL A 90 0.59 -2.87 6.52
N ASN A 91 1.36 -1.85 6.88
CA ASN A 91 2.62 -2.03 7.60
C ASN A 91 2.41 -2.57 9.02
N SER A 92 1.46 -2.00 9.75
CA SER A 92 1.14 -2.44 11.12
C SER A 92 0.57 -3.86 11.13
N ALA A 93 -0.17 -4.26 10.10
CA ALA A 93 -0.71 -5.63 10.00
C ALA A 93 0.33 -6.66 9.55
N ALA A 94 1.30 -6.27 8.72
CA ALA A 94 2.31 -7.20 8.18
C ALA A 94 3.44 -7.51 9.16
N PHE A 95 3.72 -6.62 10.13
CA PHE A 95 4.88 -6.70 11.05
C PHE A 95 6.26 -6.76 10.36
N GLU A 96 6.29 -6.62 9.03
CA GLU A 96 7.49 -6.73 8.20
C GLU A 96 7.70 -5.43 7.41
N PRO A 97 8.54 -4.50 7.91
CA PRO A 97 8.72 -3.18 7.30
C PRO A 97 9.31 -3.24 5.89
N THR A 98 10.05 -4.30 5.56
CA THR A 98 10.66 -4.43 4.22
C THR A 98 9.61 -4.67 3.14
N ALA A 99 8.52 -5.37 3.46
CA ALA A 99 7.43 -5.63 2.52
C ALA A 99 6.68 -4.36 2.11
N THR A 100 6.50 -3.41 3.04
CA THR A 100 5.80 -2.15 2.78
C THR A 100 6.67 -1.08 2.15
N LEU A 101 8.00 -1.15 2.28
CA LEU A 101 8.93 -0.27 1.56
C LEU A 101 8.73 -0.33 0.05
N GLY A 102 8.44 -1.52 -0.51
CA GLY A 102 8.13 -1.66 -1.93
C GLY A 102 6.92 -0.82 -2.37
N LEU A 103 5.87 -0.75 -1.53
CA LEU A 103 4.67 0.05 -1.78
C LEU A 103 4.95 1.55 -1.68
N VAL A 104 5.76 1.96 -0.69
CA VAL A 104 6.21 3.35 -0.49
C VAL A 104 7.01 3.84 -1.70
N ILE A 105 8.04 3.08 -2.09
CA ILE A 105 8.90 3.42 -3.23
C ILE A 105 8.06 3.52 -4.51
N ASN A 106 7.15 2.58 -4.71
CA ASN A 106 6.29 2.59 -5.89
C ASN A 106 5.36 3.83 -5.94
N GLY A 107 4.72 4.19 -4.82
CA GLY A 107 3.90 5.39 -4.74
C GLY A 107 4.69 6.69 -4.97
N MET A 108 5.97 6.71 -4.58
CA MET A 108 6.90 7.82 -4.84
C MET A 108 7.31 7.93 -6.32
N ILE A 109 7.56 6.80 -6.99
CA ILE A 109 7.88 6.76 -8.43
C ILE A 109 6.72 7.39 -9.23
N PHE A 110 5.48 7.06 -8.91
CA PHE A 110 4.31 7.66 -9.55
C PHE A 110 4.25 9.18 -9.37
N ARG A 111 4.51 9.69 -8.17
CA ARG A 111 4.51 11.13 -7.93
C ARG A 111 5.65 11.86 -8.61
N SER A 112 6.81 11.22 -8.76
CA SER A 112 7.92 11.75 -9.55
C SER A 112 7.58 11.84 -11.04
N LEU A 113 6.84 10.85 -11.57
CA LEU A 113 6.47 10.77 -13.00
C LEU A 113 5.33 11.71 -13.42
N TYR A 114 4.44 12.07 -12.49
CA TYR A 114 3.19 12.80 -12.81
C TYR A 114 3.00 14.09 -12.00
N GLY A 115 3.85 14.37 -11.01
CA GLY A 115 3.67 15.45 -10.05
C GLY A 115 4.73 16.55 -10.10
N SER A 116 4.60 17.51 -9.19
CA SER A 116 5.59 18.56 -8.96
C SER A 116 6.50 18.21 -7.77
N THR A 117 7.70 18.79 -7.69
CA THR A 117 8.66 18.55 -6.60
C THR A 117 8.05 18.79 -5.21
N ARG A 118 7.17 19.79 -5.08
CA ARG A 118 6.45 20.06 -3.83
C ARG A 118 5.46 18.95 -3.47
N GLY A 119 4.73 18.41 -4.45
CA GLY A 119 3.84 17.28 -4.24
C GLY A 119 4.60 16.00 -3.86
N VAL A 120 5.77 15.78 -4.48
CA VAL A 120 6.66 14.67 -4.12
C VAL A 120 7.14 14.79 -2.68
N ALA A 121 7.59 15.98 -2.25
CA ALA A 121 8.04 16.21 -0.88
C ALA A 121 6.91 16.03 0.15
N GLY A 122 5.72 16.55 -0.13
CA GLY A 122 4.55 16.37 0.75
C GLY A 122 4.18 14.91 0.93
N ALA A 123 4.11 14.15 -0.16
CA ALA A 123 3.83 12.72 -0.10
C ALA A 123 4.93 11.93 0.60
N LEU A 124 6.21 12.29 0.39
CA LEU A 124 7.32 11.67 1.10
C LEU A 124 7.17 11.83 2.61
N LEU A 125 6.84 13.03 3.09
CA LEU A 125 6.63 13.27 4.51
C LEU A 125 5.47 12.45 5.07
N ILE A 126 4.36 12.37 4.33
CA ILE A 126 3.20 11.56 4.73
C ILE A 126 3.56 10.07 4.79
N TYR A 127 4.24 9.57 3.76
CA TYR A 127 4.62 8.16 3.67
C TYR A 127 5.65 7.78 4.73
N LEU A 128 6.64 8.64 4.96
CA LEU A 128 7.65 8.43 5.99
C LEU A 128 7.01 8.49 7.38
N GLY A 129 6.11 9.45 7.62
CA GLY A 129 5.35 9.54 8.86
C GLY A 129 4.51 8.28 9.11
N ALA A 130 3.77 7.80 8.10
CA ALA A 130 2.99 6.56 8.18
C ALA A 130 3.87 5.33 8.45
N PHE A 131 5.00 5.22 7.76
CA PHE A 131 5.95 4.13 7.94
C PHE A 131 6.55 4.12 9.35
N LEU A 132 7.09 5.26 9.80
CA LEU A 132 7.69 5.39 11.13
C LEU A 132 6.67 5.19 12.25
N LEU A 133 5.44 5.70 12.07
CA LEU A 133 4.36 5.51 13.03
C LEU A 133 4.00 4.03 13.16
N ALA A 134 3.89 3.30 12.05
CA ALA A 134 3.63 1.86 12.09
C ALA A 134 4.77 1.09 12.78
N VAL A 135 6.03 1.42 12.48
CA VAL A 135 7.19 0.81 13.16
C VAL A 135 7.16 1.08 14.67
N ALA A 136 6.81 2.30 15.08
CA ALA A 136 6.72 2.67 16.49
C ALA A 136 5.61 1.91 17.22
N VAL A 137 4.41 1.82 16.62
CA VAL A 137 3.27 1.07 17.17
C VAL A 137 3.61 -0.41 17.30
N THR A 138 4.11 -1.02 16.23
CA THR A 138 4.47 -2.43 16.21
C THR A 138 5.56 -2.79 17.24
N ARG A 139 6.55 -1.92 17.45
CA ARG A 139 7.57 -2.14 18.49
C ARG A 139 7.04 -1.97 19.91
N ALA A 140 6.11 -1.04 20.13
CA ALA A 140 5.49 -0.86 21.43
C ALA A 140 4.70 -2.11 21.84
N ASP A 141 3.96 -2.69 20.90
CA ASP A 141 3.21 -3.94 21.12
C ASP A 141 4.16 -5.11 21.45
N ALA A 142 5.23 -5.30 20.67
CA ALA A 142 6.22 -6.35 20.92
C ALA A 142 6.94 -6.20 22.27
N GLY A 143 7.22 -4.96 22.71
CA GLY A 143 7.82 -4.69 24.01
C GLY A 143 6.89 -5.01 25.18
N LEU A 144 5.59 -4.77 25.01
CA LEU A 144 4.58 -5.10 26.01
C LEU A 144 4.44 -6.63 26.18
N ASP A 145 4.43 -7.38 25.08
CA ASP A 145 4.35 -8.85 25.12
C ASP A 145 5.59 -9.49 25.78
N TYR A 146 6.77 -8.95 25.51
CA TYR A 146 8.00 -9.36 26.18
C TYR A 146 7.94 -9.09 27.70
N TYR A 147 7.47 -7.91 28.10
CA TYR A 147 7.34 -7.57 29.52
C TYR A 147 6.33 -8.49 30.22
N LEU A 148 5.14 -8.69 29.63
CA LEU A 148 4.11 -9.56 30.20
C LEU A 148 4.56 -11.02 30.34
N SER A 149 5.29 -11.56 29.36
CA SER A 149 5.84 -12.92 29.43
C SER A 149 6.99 -13.07 30.44
N SER A 150 7.72 -12.00 30.73
CA SER A 150 8.79 -12.01 31.77
C SER A 150 8.25 -11.88 33.19
N VAL A 151 7.13 -11.18 33.38
CA VAL A 151 6.54 -10.89 34.70
C VAL A 151 5.50 -11.93 35.12
N LEU A 152 4.72 -12.45 34.17
CA LEU A 152 3.74 -13.49 34.48
C LEU A 152 4.45 -14.85 34.51
N PRO A 153 4.29 -15.65 35.59
CA PRO A 153 4.82 -17.01 35.59
C PRO A 153 4.20 -17.79 34.42
N PRO A 154 4.95 -18.72 33.80
CA PRO A 154 4.41 -19.54 32.72
C PRO A 154 3.12 -20.19 33.22
N ARG A 155 2.01 -19.93 32.52
CA ARG A 155 0.74 -20.61 32.78
C ARG A 155 0.97 -22.08 32.45
N TRP A 156 1.26 -22.87 33.48
CA TRP A 156 1.33 -24.32 33.36
C TRP A 156 0.06 -24.80 32.67
N PRO A 157 0.15 -25.68 31.65
CA PRO A 157 -1.04 -26.35 31.15
C PRO A 157 -1.63 -27.10 32.34
N SER A 158 -2.80 -26.67 32.81
CA SER A 158 -3.58 -27.41 33.78
C SER A 158 -3.96 -28.73 33.13
N CYS A 159 -3.17 -29.77 33.41
CA CYS A 159 -3.52 -31.15 33.16
C CYS A 159 -4.73 -31.50 34.04
N PHE A 160 -5.94 -31.37 33.49
CA PHE A 160 -7.15 -32.05 33.96
C PHE A 160 -8.08 -32.28 32.77
#